data_AF-A0A3N7GCN6-F1
#
_entry.id   AF-A0A3N7GCN6-F1
#
_cell.length_a   1.000
_cell.length_b   1.000
_cell.length_c   1.000
_cell.angle_alpha   90.00
_cell.angle_beta   90.00
_cell.angle_gamma   90.00
#
_symmetry.space_group_name_H-M   'P 1'
#
loop_
_entity.id
_entity.type
_entity.pdbx_description
1 polymer ?
#
loop_
_entity_poly.entity_id
_entity_poly.type
_entity_poly.pdbx_seq_one_letter_code
_entity_poly.pdbx_strand_id
1 'polypeptide(L)'
;MDWQRDAECARAEVLSIITELRHTPIRRREDSPLKRMNYVMYAMLQSTSTEEFLRLRAFVTGNVALFSCSGQSPVAQRVQQMLASAFDRLEELAALDTYVDPFDVGCTAGNIDEPATMLAPAA
;
A
#
# COMPACT_ATOMS: atom_id res chain seq x y z
N MET A 1 -25.26 -4.13 5.29
CA MET A 1 -24.08 -3.25 5.18
C MET A 1 -23.10 -3.99 4.30
N ASP A 2 -22.87 -3.51 3.08
CA ASP A 2 -22.05 -4.20 2.09
C ASP A 2 -20.66 -3.55 2.10
N TRP A 3 -19.87 -3.95 3.10
CA TRP A 3 -18.57 -3.33 3.39
C TRP A 3 -17.62 -3.36 2.17
N GLN A 4 -17.73 -4.39 1.33
CA GLN A 4 -16.90 -4.55 0.14
C GLN A 4 -17.29 -3.51 -0.91
N ARG A 5 -18.60 -3.36 -1.16
CA ARG A 5 -19.10 -2.31 -2.06
C ARG A 5 -18.73 -0.91 -1.56
N ASP A 6 -18.89 -0.66 -0.27
CA ASP A 6 -18.56 0.64 0.34
C ASP A 6 -17.04 0.94 0.21
N ALA A 7 -16.19 -0.07 0.40
CA ALA A 7 -14.75 0.05 0.21
C ALA A 7 -14.36 0.33 -1.25
N GLU A 8 -14.97 -0.38 -2.22
CA GLU A 8 -14.72 -0.14 -3.65
C GLU A 8 -15.21 1.24 -4.10
N CYS A 9 -16.36 1.70 -3.59
CA CYS A 9 -16.84 3.06 -3.82
C CYS A 9 -15.85 4.10 -3.28
N ALA A 10 -15.40 3.95 -2.02
CA ALA A 10 -14.41 4.84 -1.44
C ALA A 10 -13.09 4.86 -2.24
N ARG A 11 -12.63 3.69 -2.69
CA ARG A 11 -11.45 3.57 -3.55
C ARG A 11 -11.63 4.32 -4.87
N ALA A 12 -12.79 4.16 -5.53
CA ALA A 12 -13.08 4.86 -6.78
C ALA A 12 -13.12 6.39 -6.60
N GLU A 13 -13.70 6.88 -5.51
CA GLU A 13 -13.73 8.31 -5.16
C GLU A 13 -12.31 8.85 -4.95
N VAL A 14 -11.48 8.15 -4.18
CA VAL A 14 -10.08 8.55 -3.96
C VAL A 14 -9.29 8.56 -5.27
N LEU A 15 -9.47 7.55 -6.13
CA LEU A 15 -8.81 7.50 -7.44
C LEU A 15 -9.24 8.64 -8.38
N SER A 16 -10.51 9.06 -8.29
CA SER A 16 -11.02 10.21 -9.02
C SER A 16 -10.32 11.50 -8.58
N ILE A 17 -10.29 11.77 -7.27
CA ILE A 17 -9.62 12.95 -6.69
C ILE A 17 -8.13 12.95 -7.02
N ILE A 18 -7.45 11.81 -6.88
CA ILE A 18 -6.03 11.68 -7.22
C ILE A 18 -5.81 11.99 -8.71
N THR A 19 -6.70 11.55 -9.58
CA THR A 19 -6.61 11.84 -11.03
C THR A 19 -6.72 13.34 -11.30
N GLU A 20 -7.64 14.05 -10.67
CA GLU A 20 -7.73 15.52 -10.79
C GLU A 20 -6.44 16.21 -10.32
N LEU A 21 -5.91 15.77 -9.18
CA LEU A 21 -4.63 16.28 -8.64
C LEU A 21 -3.44 16.00 -9.58
N ARG A 22 -3.44 14.89 -10.34
CA ARG A 22 -2.42 14.62 -11.38
C ARG A 22 -2.48 15.60 -12.54
N HIS A 23 -3.60 16.26 -12.80
CA HIS A 23 -3.70 17.30 -13.82
C HIS A 23 -3.40 18.71 -13.29
N THR A 24 -3.32 18.88 -11.97
CA THR A 24 -3.00 20.17 -11.36
C THR A 24 -1.53 20.57 -11.60
N PRO A 25 -1.24 21.75 -12.17
CA PRO A 25 0.14 22.19 -12.41
C PRO A 25 0.85 22.54 -11.10
N ILE A 26 2.16 22.27 -11.04
CA ILE A 26 3.03 22.71 -9.95
C ILE A 26 3.16 24.24 -10.03
N ARG A 27 2.74 24.95 -8.98
CA ARG A 27 2.81 26.42 -8.93
C ARG A 27 4.02 26.91 -8.14
N ARG A 28 4.45 26.13 -7.14
CA ARG A 28 5.56 26.41 -6.24
C ARG A 28 6.49 25.20 -6.17
N ARG A 29 7.76 25.40 -5.83
CA ARG A 29 8.72 24.30 -5.69
C ARG A 29 8.28 23.31 -4.62
N GLU A 30 7.67 23.82 -3.56
CA GLU A 30 7.11 23.08 -2.44
C GLU A 30 5.94 22.16 -2.86
N ASP A 31 5.28 22.38 -3.99
CA ASP A 31 4.20 21.49 -4.46
C ASP A 31 4.76 20.20 -5.12
N SER A 32 6.05 20.16 -5.48
CA SER A 32 6.66 19.05 -6.21
C SER A 32 6.65 17.71 -5.44
N PRO A 33 7.01 17.66 -4.14
CA PRO A 33 6.93 16.41 -3.37
C PRO A 33 5.50 15.88 -3.25
N LEU A 34 4.49 16.77 -3.10
CA LEU A 34 3.08 16.37 -3.09
C LEU A 34 2.66 15.74 -4.42
N LYS A 35 3.14 16.30 -5.53
CA LYS A 35 2.88 15.75 -6.86
C LYS A 35 3.47 14.34 -7.01
N ARG A 36 4.70 14.12 -6.55
CA ARG A 36 5.33 12.78 -6.57
C ARG A 36 4.58 11.80 -5.69
N MET A 37 4.22 12.20 -4.47
CA MET A 37 3.43 11.36 -3.56
C MET A 37 2.11 10.97 -4.21
N ASN A 38 1.43 11.91 -4.87
CA ASN A 38 0.19 11.63 -5.61
C ASN A 38 0.36 10.56 -6.69
N TYR A 39 1.45 10.60 -7.49
CA TYR A 39 1.72 9.55 -8.48
C TYR A 39 1.92 8.17 -7.85
N VAL A 40 2.63 8.10 -6.71
CA VAL A 40 2.87 6.81 -6.04
C VAL A 40 1.59 6.28 -5.38
N MET A 41 0.81 7.15 -4.71
CA MET A 41 -0.50 6.78 -4.15
C MET A 41 -1.44 6.24 -5.23
N TYR A 42 -1.47 6.88 -6.40
CA TYR A 42 -2.25 6.39 -7.54
C TYR A 42 -1.83 4.98 -7.94
N ALA A 43 -0.52 4.73 -8.09
CA ALA A 43 0.00 3.42 -8.45
C ALA A 43 -0.32 2.37 -7.38
N MET A 44 -0.15 2.70 -6.10
CA MET A 44 -0.45 1.79 -4.98
C MET A 44 -1.94 1.40 -4.95
N LEU A 45 -2.84 2.38 -5.06
CA LEU A 45 -4.29 2.10 -5.04
C LEU A 45 -4.79 1.34 -6.27
N GLN A 46 -4.09 1.45 -7.40
CA GLN A 46 -4.42 0.67 -8.60
C GLN A 46 -3.73 -0.69 -8.67
N SER A 47 -2.78 -0.96 -7.77
CA SER A 47 -2.06 -2.21 -7.78
C SER A 47 -3.01 -3.40 -7.65
N THR A 48 -2.77 -4.42 -8.46
CA THR A 48 -3.58 -5.64 -8.48
C THR A 48 -2.93 -6.79 -7.72
N SER A 49 -1.75 -6.59 -7.12
CA SER A 49 -1.06 -7.60 -6.31
C SER A 49 -0.42 -6.99 -5.07
N THR A 50 -0.33 -7.78 -4.01
CA THR A 50 0.33 -7.38 -2.77
C THR A 50 1.81 -7.05 -3.01
N GLU A 51 2.50 -7.82 -3.86
CA GLU A 51 3.91 -7.61 -4.15
C GLU A 51 4.17 -6.22 -4.77
N GLU A 52 3.37 -5.83 -5.75
CA GLU A 52 3.51 -4.52 -6.40
C GLU A 52 3.20 -3.38 -5.42
N PHE A 53 2.15 -3.52 -4.62
CA PHE A 53 1.82 -2.56 -3.55
C PHE A 53 2.98 -2.39 -2.56
N LEU A 54 3.53 -3.49 -2.05
CA LEU A 54 4.65 -3.47 -1.09
C LEU A 54 5.93 -2.92 -1.72
N ARG A 55 6.19 -3.20 -3.00
CA ARG A 55 7.34 -2.63 -3.73
C ARG A 55 7.22 -1.12 -3.86
N LEU A 56 6.02 -0.61 -4.17
CA LEU A 56 5.77 0.84 -4.25
C LEU A 56 5.89 1.50 -2.87
N ARG A 57 5.40 0.85 -1.80
CA ARG A 57 5.61 1.29 -0.42
C ARG A 57 7.10 1.34 -0.06
N ALA A 58 7.86 0.29 -0.40
CA ALA A 58 9.30 0.22 -0.21
C ALA A 58 10.03 1.34 -0.98
N PHE A 59 9.53 1.71 -2.17
CA PHE A 59 10.05 2.84 -2.92
C PHE A 59 9.87 4.17 -2.16
N VAL A 60 8.72 4.42 -1.54
CA VAL A 60 8.48 5.65 -0.76
C VAL A 60 9.41 5.71 0.46
N THR A 61 9.45 4.63 1.25
CA THR A 61 10.29 4.53 2.45
C THR A 61 11.79 4.59 2.14
N GLY A 62 12.23 3.98 1.04
CA GLY A 62 13.63 4.01 0.60
C GLY A 62 14.09 5.34 0.01
N ASN A 63 13.15 6.21 -0.41
CA ASN A 63 13.45 7.45 -1.12
C ASN A 63 12.82 8.69 -0.45
N VAL A 64 12.81 8.74 0.89
CA VAL A 64 12.18 9.83 1.68
C VAL A 64 12.55 11.24 1.20
N ALA A 65 13.79 11.45 0.77
CA ALA A 65 14.25 12.75 0.27
C ALA A 65 13.40 13.26 -0.92
N LEU A 66 12.93 12.37 -1.81
CA LEU A 66 12.08 12.73 -2.96
C LEU A 66 10.68 13.20 -2.53
N PHE A 67 10.25 12.78 -1.35
CA PHE A 67 8.94 13.04 -0.75
C PHE A 67 9.03 13.96 0.47
N SER A 68 10.09 14.76 0.55
CA SER A 68 10.31 15.72 1.64
C SER A 68 10.33 17.16 1.12
N CYS A 69 9.93 18.09 1.98
CA CYS A 69 10.06 19.51 1.72
C CYS A 69 11.06 20.12 2.72
N SER A 70 12.26 20.47 2.25
CA SER A 70 13.37 20.94 3.11
C SER A 70 13.31 22.43 3.47
N GLY A 71 12.28 23.16 3.01
CA GLY A 71 12.14 24.59 3.29
C GLY A 71 11.68 24.87 4.72
N GLN A 72 12.08 26.03 5.26
CA GLN A 72 11.62 26.51 6.58
C GLN A 72 10.43 27.48 6.50
N SER A 73 9.93 27.75 5.30
CA SER A 73 8.76 28.62 5.13
C SER A 73 7.50 27.97 5.72
N PRO A 74 6.49 28.75 6.14
CA PRO A 74 5.22 28.19 6.61
C PRO A 74 4.55 27.26 5.58
N VAL A 75 4.73 27.57 4.29
CA VAL A 75 4.24 26.74 3.18
C VAL A 75 4.97 25.39 3.15
N ALA A 76 6.29 25.39 3.25
CA ALA A 76 7.10 24.18 3.26
C ALA A 76 6.78 23.28 4.47
N GLN A 77 6.60 23.87 5.66
CA GLN A 77 6.18 23.12 6.85
C GLN A 77 4.80 22.48 6.68
N ARG A 78 3.83 23.23 6.14
CA ARG A 78 2.49 22.69 5.85
C ARG A 78 2.55 21.54 4.85
N VAL A 79 3.33 21.70 3.79
CA VAL A 79 3.56 20.64 2.80
C VAL A 79 4.18 19.40 3.45
N GLN A 80 5.19 19.59 4.30
CA GLN A 80 5.83 18.48 5.03
C GLN A 80 4.83 17.73 5.93
N GLN A 81 3.94 18.46 6.61
CA GLN A 81 2.86 17.85 7.40
C GLN A 81 1.88 17.06 6.52
N MET A 82 1.48 17.60 5.37
CA MET A 82 0.61 16.90 4.42
C MET A 82 1.25 15.61 3.89
N LEU A 83 2.56 15.63 3.61
CA LEU A 83 3.32 14.46 3.18
C LEU A 83 3.41 13.40 4.28
N ALA A 84 3.67 13.82 5.52
CA ALA A 84 3.67 12.92 6.67
C ALA A 84 2.31 12.25 6.86
N SER A 85 1.22 13.03 6.86
CA SER A 85 -0.13 12.47 6.97
C SER A 85 -0.48 11.52 5.82
N ALA A 86 -0.08 11.83 4.59
CA ALA A 86 -0.30 10.92 3.46
C ALA A 86 0.47 9.60 3.65
N PHE A 87 1.72 9.69 4.13
CA PHE A 87 2.53 8.51 4.41
C PHE A 87 1.92 7.64 5.52
N ASP A 88 1.47 8.25 6.61
CA ASP A 88 0.81 7.53 7.71
C ASP A 88 -0.44 6.77 7.22
N ARG A 89 -1.26 7.40 6.35
CA ARG A 89 -2.42 6.72 5.75
C ARG A 89 -2.04 5.55 4.84
N LEU A 90 -0.92 5.63 4.14
CA LEU A 90 -0.44 4.51 3.33
C LEU A 90 0.07 3.37 4.20
N GLU A 91 0.74 3.67 5.31
CA GLU A 91 1.18 2.65 6.27
C GLU A 91 -0.02 1.99 6.97
N GLU A 92 -1.07 2.75 7.30
CA GLU A 92 -2.33 2.19 7.79
C GLU A 92 -2.97 1.22 6.78
N LEU A 93 -3.02 1.58 5.49
CA LEU A 93 -3.51 0.70 4.44
C LEU A 93 -2.63 -0.56 4.28
N ALA A 94 -1.31 -0.41 4.40
CA ALA A 94 -0.36 -1.51 4.30
C ALA A 94 -0.40 -2.47 5.49
N ALA A 95 -0.94 -2.02 6.64
CA ALA A 95 -1.08 -2.82 7.85
C ALA A 95 -2.42 -3.59 7.90
N LEU A 96 -3.30 -3.43 6.91
CA LEU A 96 -4.54 -4.21 6.84
C LEU A 96 -4.21 -5.68 6.50
N ASP A 97 -4.58 -6.58 7.42
CA ASP A 97 -4.37 -8.04 7.33
C ASP A 97 -5.03 -8.70 6.09
N THR A 98 -5.86 -7.97 5.35
CA THR A 98 -6.49 -8.41 4.10
C THR A 98 -5.58 -8.39 2.88
N TYR A 99 -4.33 -7.97 2.99
CA TYR A 99 -3.34 -8.00 1.89
C TYR A 99 -2.63 -9.35 1.72
N VAL A 100 -3.18 -10.45 2.24
CA VAL A 100 -2.73 -11.81 1.86
C VAL A 100 -3.35 -12.15 0.52
N ASP A 101 -2.53 -12.25 -0.52
CA ASP A 101 -2.98 -12.76 -1.81
C ASP A 101 -3.57 -14.18 -1.57
N PRO A 102 -4.81 -14.48 -1.95
CA PRO A 102 -5.38 -15.81 -1.74
C PRO A 102 -4.57 -16.94 -2.39
N PHE A 103 -3.64 -16.62 -3.31
CA PHE A 103 -2.69 -17.58 -3.87
C PHE A 103 -1.41 -17.76 -3.03
N ASP A 104 -1.14 -16.88 -2.07
CA ASP A 104 0.01 -16.94 -1.14
C ASP A 104 -0.34 -17.68 0.16
N VAL A 105 -1.57 -18.20 0.26
CA VAL A 105 -1.86 -19.37 1.11
C VAL A 105 -1.23 -20.58 0.41
N GLY A 106 0.10 -20.63 0.48
CA GLY A 106 0.89 -21.73 0.00
C GLY A 106 0.29 -23.02 0.51
N CYS A 107 0.09 -23.95 -0.43
CA CYS A 107 -0.06 -25.36 -0.21
C CYS A 107 0.93 -25.84 0.87
N THR A 108 0.52 -25.79 2.14
CA THR A 108 0.95 -26.77 3.11
C THR A 108 -0.05 -27.90 2.98
N ALA A 109 0.02 -28.61 1.85
CA ALA A 109 -0.22 -30.04 1.91
C ALA A 109 0.87 -30.57 2.85
N GLY A 110 0.59 -30.52 4.15
CA GLY A 110 1.33 -31.28 5.12
C GLY A 110 1.35 -32.69 4.59
N ASN A 111 2.55 -33.20 4.35
CA ASN A 111 2.74 -34.63 4.17
C ASN A 111 2.03 -35.27 5.36
N ILE A 112 0.87 -35.88 5.10
CA ILE A 112 0.29 -36.86 6.01
C ILE A 112 1.27 -38.02 5.90
N ASP A 113 2.30 -37.98 6.74
CA ASP A 113 3.05 -39.18 7.09
C ASP A 113 2.02 -40.08 7.78
N GLU A 114 1.41 -40.99 7.00
CA GLU A 114 0.63 -42.08 7.55
C GLU A 114 1.53 -42.81 8.55
N PRO A 115 1.11 -43.01 9.82
CA PRO A 115 1.84 -43.90 10.68
C PRO A 115 1.72 -45.31 10.08
N ALA A 116 2.82 -45.81 9.54
CA ALA A 116 2.96 -47.17 9.04
C ALA A 116 2.48 -48.14 10.14
N THR A 117 1.26 -48.64 9.97
CA THR A 117 0.70 -49.71 10.78
C THR A 117 1.45 -50.99 10.39
N MET A 118 2.57 -51.27 11.04
CA MET A 118 3.17 -52.60 11.02
C MET A 118 2.49 -53.47 12.07
N LEU A 119 1.47 -54.18 11.59
CA LEU A 119 0.87 -55.34 12.23
C LEU A 119 1.94 -56.44 12.35
N ALA A 120 2.43 -56.71 13.56
CA ALA A 120 3.17 -57.93 13.86
C ALA A 120 2.18 -59.00 14.36
N PRO A 121 2.10 -60.20 13.76
CA PRO A 121 1.37 -61.29 14.38
C PRO A 121 2.19 -61.89 15.53
N ALA A 122 1.42 -62.31 16.55
CA ALA A 122 1.85 -62.76 17.85
C ALA A 122 2.49 -64.17 17.86
N ALA A 123 3.36 -64.35 18.86
CA ALA A 123 3.78 -65.57 19.58
C ALA A 123 4.11 -66.85 18.78
#